data_AF-A0AA36IH77-F1
#
_entry.id   AF-A0AA36IH77-F1
#
_cell.length_a   1.000
_cell.length_b   1.000
_cell.length_c   1.000
_cell.angle_alpha   90.00
_cell.angle_beta   90.00
_cell.angle_gamma   90.00
#
_symmetry.space_group_name_H-M   'P 1'
#
loop_
_entity.id
_entity.type
_entity.pdbx_description
1 polymer ?
#
loop_
_entity_poly.entity_id
_entity_poly.type
_entity_poly.pdbx_seq_one_letter_code
_entity_poly.pdbx_strand_id
1 'polypeptide(L)'
;MVKKRPASKAKAADKVKKPPGAYNKPVSAKAWAADKLARSKGRVHIFNSTRPHGMDGWTMDLKQYNLMRKHILECIKKKSDASGAVALQYVVNSAQERYKSHSLFPKGRLTNYVRYTKVDLEARGEIERMPGSGSQRIRLR
;
A
#
# COMPACT_ATOMS: atom_id res chain seq x y z
N MET A 1 -46.20 20.91 1.34
CA MET A 1 -45.89 19.71 0.54
C MET A 1 -44.42 19.74 0.12
N VAL A 2 -43.54 18.98 0.77
CA VAL A 2 -42.10 18.91 0.41
C VAL A 2 -41.91 17.81 -0.63
N LYS A 3 -41.57 18.18 -1.86
CA LYS A 3 -41.24 17.22 -2.95
C LYS A 3 -39.94 16.50 -2.60
N LYS A 4 -40.02 15.20 -2.25
CA LYS A 4 -38.83 14.32 -2.13
C LYS A 4 -38.20 14.15 -3.52
N ARG A 5 -36.91 14.51 -3.64
CA ARG A 5 -36.10 14.21 -4.84
C ARG A 5 -35.80 12.70 -4.89
N PRO A 6 -35.90 12.03 -6.06
CA PRO A 6 -35.53 10.63 -6.18
C PRO A 6 -34.01 10.45 -6.06
N ALA A 7 -33.59 9.43 -5.31
CA ALA A 7 -32.19 9.03 -5.21
C ALA A 7 -31.72 8.44 -6.56
N SER A 8 -30.74 9.07 -7.19
CA SER A 8 -30.07 8.51 -8.37
C SER A 8 -29.21 7.32 -7.96
N LYS A 9 -29.62 6.10 -8.36
CA LYS A 9 -28.72 4.94 -8.36
C LYS A 9 -27.67 5.16 -9.44
N ALA A 10 -26.47 5.60 -9.05
CA ALA A 10 -25.33 5.59 -9.95
C ALA A 10 -25.02 4.13 -10.32
N LYS A 11 -25.11 3.79 -11.61
CA LYS A 11 -24.64 2.51 -12.15
C LYS A 11 -23.17 2.36 -11.80
N ALA A 12 -22.80 1.23 -11.19
CA ALA A 12 -21.40 0.88 -10.99
C ALA A 12 -20.74 0.78 -12.37
N ALA A 13 -19.91 1.77 -12.71
CA ALA A 13 -19.08 1.68 -13.90
C ALA A 13 -18.22 0.42 -13.79
N ASP A 14 -18.21 -0.39 -14.85
CA ASP A 14 -17.31 -1.52 -14.98
C ASP A 14 -15.88 -1.03 -14.73
N LYS A 15 -15.31 -1.44 -13.59
CA LYS A 15 -13.92 -1.10 -13.27
C LYS A 15 -13.05 -1.86 -14.27
N VAL A 16 -12.60 -1.15 -15.31
CA VAL A 16 -11.58 -1.65 -16.25
C VAL A 16 -10.45 -2.27 -15.43
N LYS A 17 -10.27 -3.58 -15.57
CA LYS A 17 -9.22 -4.32 -14.87
C LYS A 17 -7.88 -3.77 -15.35
N LYS A 18 -7.12 -3.14 -14.45
CA LYS A 18 -5.74 -2.71 -14.77
C LYS A 18 -4.88 -3.94 -15.07
N PRO A 19 -4.07 -3.92 -16.14
CA PRO A 19 -3.25 -5.06 -16.53
C PRO A 19 -2.19 -5.39 -15.46
N PRO A 20 -1.65 -6.63 -15.45
CA PRO A 20 -0.44 -6.96 -14.70
C PRO A 20 0.67 -5.93 -14.97
N GLY A 21 1.38 -5.49 -13.94
CA GLY A 21 2.44 -4.49 -14.08
C GLY A 21 1.99 -3.03 -14.24
N ALA A 22 0.68 -2.73 -14.26
CA ALA A 22 0.17 -1.35 -14.31
C ALA A 22 0.62 -0.46 -13.14
N TYR A 23 1.17 -1.07 -12.09
CA TYR A 23 1.66 -0.43 -10.88
C TYR A 23 3.20 -0.53 -10.75
N ASN A 24 3.90 -0.84 -11.84
CA ASN A 24 5.36 -1.04 -11.84
C ASN A 24 6.09 0.01 -12.69
N LYS A 25 5.53 1.22 -12.81
CA LYS A 25 6.19 2.31 -13.53
C LYS A 25 7.51 2.67 -12.84
N PRO A 26 8.60 2.93 -13.61
CA PRO A 26 9.87 3.34 -13.04
C PRO A 26 9.73 4.58 -12.15
N VAL A 27 10.30 4.51 -10.96
CA VAL A 27 10.42 5.66 -10.06
C VAL A 27 11.57 6.53 -10.57
N SER A 28 11.33 7.84 -10.71
CA SER A 28 12.31 8.77 -11.28
C SER A 28 13.57 8.91 -10.41
N ALA A 29 14.70 9.27 -11.02
CA ALA A 29 15.94 9.57 -10.29
C ALA A 29 15.74 10.69 -9.24
N LYS A 30 14.90 11.68 -9.55
CA LYS A 30 14.50 12.75 -8.62
C LYS A 30 13.83 12.20 -7.36
N ALA A 31 12.92 11.24 -7.52
CA ALA A 31 12.24 10.61 -6.39
C ALA A 31 13.21 9.78 -5.54
N TRP A 32 14.15 9.05 -6.17
CA TRP A 32 15.21 8.34 -5.46
C TRP A 32 16.13 9.27 -4.67
N ALA A 33 16.51 10.41 -5.24
CA ALA A 33 17.29 11.43 -4.53
C ALA A 33 16.52 12.00 -3.32
N ALA A 34 15.21 12.23 -3.46
CA ALA A 34 14.35 12.69 -2.38
C ALA A 34 14.23 11.63 -1.25
N ASP A 35 14.15 10.34 -1.58
CA ASP A 35 14.18 9.26 -0.58
C ASP A 35 15.52 9.20 0.16
N LYS A 36 16.65 9.32 -0.56
CA LYS A 36 17.98 9.36 0.06
C LYS A 36 18.09 10.51 1.09
N LEU A 37 17.59 11.69 0.73
CA LEU A 37 17.55 12.85 1.63
C LEU A 37 16.57 12.65 2.80
N ALA A 38 15.43 11.99 2.58
CA ALA A 38 14.49 11.68 3.66
C ALA A 38 15.14 10.71 4.67
N ARG A 39 15.87 9.70 4.18
CA ARG A 39 16.54 8.69 5.01
C ARG A 39 17.64 9.26 5.88
N SER A 40 18.40 10.24 5.38
CA SER A 40 19.37 10.96 6.22
C SER A 40 18.72 11.75 7.36
N LYS A 41 17.41 11.97 7.30
CA LYS A 41 16.60 12.63 8.34
C LYS A 41 15.74 11.64 9.15
N GLY A 42 16.01 10.34 9.07
CA GLY A 42 15.25 9.32 9.78
C GLY A 42 13.84 9.08 9.22
N ARG A 43 13.61 9.38 7.95
CA ARG A 43 12.31 9.22 7.27
C ARG A 43 12.46 8.44 5.97
N VAL A 44 11.35 7.98 5.41
CA VAL A 44 11.30 7.34 4.09
C VAL A 44 10.36 8.13 3.20
N HIS A 45 10.79 8.44 1.99
CA HIS A 45 9.89 9.00 0.99
C HIS A 45 9.08 7.86 0.40
N ILE A 46 7.75 7.94 0.52
CA ILE A 46 6.87 6.87 0.06
C ILE A 46 6.65 7.01 -1.44
N PHE A 47 7.07 6.00 -2.17
CA PHE A 47 6.84 5.94 -3.61
C PHE A 47 5.44 5.45 -3.94
N ASN A 48 4.91 5.96 -5.04
CA ASN A 48 3.68 5.50 -5.63
C ASN A 48 3.80 5.58 -7.15
N SER A 49 4.05 4.45 -7.78
CA SER A 49 4.24 4.30 -9.24
C SER A 49 3.03 4.73 -10.07
N THR A 50 1.86 4.91 -9.46
CA THR A 50 0.67 5.44 -10.15
C THR A 50 0.61 6.96 -10.19
N ARG A 51 1.49 7.65 -9.45
CA ARG A 51 1.62 9.11 -9.43
C ARG A 51 2.67 9.60 -10.42
N PRO A 52 2.58 10.87 -10.87
CA PRO A 52 3.63 11.49 -11.67
C PRO A 52 5.01 11.31 -11.02
N HIS A 53 5.98 10.85 -11.81
CA HIS A 53 7.38 10.62 -11.40
C HIS A 53 7.59 9.61 -10.24
N GLY A 54 6.55 8.87 -9.84
CA GLY A 54 6.61 7.91 -8.74
C GLY A 54 6.52 8.54 -7.34
N MET A 55 6.18 9.82 -7.23
CA MET A 55 6.16 10.56 -5.95
C MET A 55 4.73 10.76 -5.45
N ASP A 56 4.50 10.51 -4.16
CA ASP A 56 3.22 10.81 -3.49
C ASP A 56 3.30 12.09 -2.63
N GLY A 57 4.50 12.68 -2.49
CA GLY A 57 4.71 13.99 -1.85
C GLY A 57 4.78 13.98 -0.32
N TRP A 58 4.82 12.80 0.31
CA TRP A 58 4.85 12.68 1.76
C TRP A 58 5.87 11.64 2.23
N THR A 59 6.20 11.68 3.52
CA THR A 59 7.24 10.82 4.14
C THR A 59 6.70 10.10 5.38
N MET A 60 7.24 8.92 5.66
CA MET A 60 6.97 8.14 6.89
C MET A 60 8.20 8.13 7.79
N ASP A 61 8.02 8.01 9.12
CA ASP A 61 9.15 7.74 10.02
C ASP A 61 9.82 6.41 9.65
N LEU A 62 11.16 6.35 9.72
CA LEU A 62 11.93 5.19 9.29
C LEU A 62 11.66 3.95 10.16
N LYS A 63 11.47 4.10 11.47
CA LYS A 63 11.18 2.96 12.36
C LYS A 63 9.78 2.42 12.08
N GLN A 64 8.80 3.30 11.90
CA GLN A 64 7.43 2.93 11.49
C GLN A 64 7.44 2.17 10.15
N TYR A 65 8.15 2.71 9.16
CA TYR A 65 8.27 2.11 7.83
C TYR A 65 8.93 0.72 7.91
N ASN A 66 10.07 0.60 8.58
CA ASN A 66 10.80 -0.67 8.67
C ASN A 66 9.97 -1.75 9.36
N LEU A 67 9.27 -1.39 10.44
CA LEU A 67 8.38 -2.31 11.15
C LEU A 67 7.25 -2.78 10.22
N MET A 68 6.61 -1.86 9.50
CA MET A 68 5.50 -2.22 8.63
C MET A 68 5.93 -2.97 7.37
N ARG A 69 7.08 -2.63 6.80
CA ARG A 69 7.71 -3.37 5.69
C ARG A 69 8.00 -4.80 6.11
N LYS A 70 8.67 -4.99 7.26
CA LYS A 70 8.95 -6.32 7.81
C LYS A 70 7.66 -7.12 7.99
N HIS A 71 6.64 -6.50 8.58
CA HIS A 71 5.35 -7.16 8.80
C HIS A 71 4.71 -7.65 7.49
N ILE A 72 4.63 -6.79 6.46
CA ILE A 72 4.05 -7.14 5.16
C ILE A 72 4.80 -8.33 4.53
N LEU A 73 6.13 -8.26 4.48
CA LEU A 73 6.97 -9.30 3.87
C LEU A 73 6.86 -10.62 4.65
N GLU A 74 6.82 -10.58 5.99
CA GLU A 74 6.59 -11.76 6.82
C GLU A 74 5.21 -12.39 6.59
N CYS A 75 4.16 -11.58 6.45
CA CYS A 75 2.83 -12.08 6.13
C CYS A 75 2.81 -12.80 4.78
N ILE A 76 3.44 -12.24 3.75
CA ILE A 76 3.53 -12.90 2.44
C ILE A 76 4.26 -14.24 2.58
N LYS A 77 5.44 -14.25 3.21
CA LYS A 77 6.26 -15.47 3.38
C LYS A 77 5.56 -16.59 4.15
N LYS A 78 4.77 -16.25 5.17
CA LYS A 78 4.18 -17.25 6.10
C LYS A 78 2.76 -17.65 5.76
N LYS A 79 2.04 -16.84 4.98
CA LYS A 79 0.57 -16.95 4.80
C LYS A 79 0.14 -16.82 3.34
N SER A 80 1.09 -16.91 2.40
CA SER A 80 0.78 -17.08 0.99
C SER A 80 0.01 -18.37 0.76
N ASP A 81 -0.93 -18.35 -0.17
CA ASP A 81 -1.54 -19.57 -0.71
C ASP A 81 -0.62 -20.25 -1.75
N ALA A 82 -1.15 -21.26 -2.43
CA ALA A 82 -0.43 -21.99 -3.49
C ALA A 82 0.07 -21.10 -4.64
N SER A 83 -0.49 -19.89 -4.83
CA SER A 83 -0.03 -18.93 -5.85
C SER A 83 1.09 -18.00 -5.35
N GLY A 84 1.53 -18.17 -4.11
CA GLY A 84 2.50 -17.28 -3.46
C GLY A 84 1.90 -15.96 -2.97
N ALA A 85 0.57 -15.78 -3.06
CA ALA A 85 -0.10 -14.53 -2.77
C ALA A 85 -0.87 -14.56 -1.45
N VAL A 86 -0.94 -13.41 -0.77
CA VAL A 86 -1.76 -13.20 0.44
C VAL A 86 -2.79 -12.10 0.18
N ALA A 87 -3.97 -12.20 0.81
CA ALA A 87 -4.97 -11.14 0.77
C ALA A 87 -4.46 -9.90 1.52
N LEU A 88 -4.53 -8.71 0.91
CA LEU A 88 -4.12 -7.46 1.56
C LEU A 88 -4.92 -7.19 2.84
N GLN A 89 -6.21 -7.57 2.86
CA GLN A 89 -7.05 -7.40 4.05
C GLN A 89 -6.56 -8.24 5.23
N TYR A 90 -6.02 -9.44 4.98
CA TYR A 90 -5.39 -10.24 6.03
C TYR A 90 -4.19 -9.51 6.65
N VAL A 91 -3.33 -8.91 5.82
CA VAL A 91 -2.17 -8.14 6.29
C VAL A 91 -2.61 -6.92 7.11
N VAL A 92 -3.66 -6.22 6.69
CA VAL A 92 -4.24 -5.10 7.45
C VAL A 92 -4.73 -5.56 8.82
N ASN A 93 -5.52 -6.63 8.87
CA ASN A 93 -6.07 -7.15 10.12
C ASN A 93 -4.96 -7.65 11.06
N SER A 94 -3.95 -8.34 10.51
CA SER A 94 -2.79 -8.81 11.28
C SER A 94 -1.98 -7.66 11.86
N ALA A 95 -1.78 -6.59 11.10
CA ALA A 95 -1.09 -5.39 11.59
C ALA A 95 -1.88 -4.71 12.71
N GLN A 96 -3.20 -4.55 12.52
CA GLN A 96 -4.09 -3.97 13.52
C GLN A 96 -4.02 -4.75 14.84
N GLU A 97 -4.15 -6.07 14.78
CA GLU A 97 -4.12 -6.90 15.99
C GLU A 97 -2.75 -6.83 16.68
N ARG A 98 -1.66 -6.94 15.91
CA ARG A 98 -0.30 -7.01 16.45
C ARG A 98 0.21 -5.69 17.01
N TYR A 99 -0.19 -4.55 16.42
CA TYR A 99 0.42 -3.26 16.70
C TYR A 99 -0.53 -2.21 17.27
N LYS A 100 -1.77 -2.58 17.65
CA LYS A 100 -2.79 -1.64 18.19
C LYS A 100 -2.29 -0.76 19.33
N SER A 101 -1.46 -1.30 20.22
CA SER A 101 -0.88 -0.60 21.38
C SER A 101 0.60 -0.27 21.22
N HIS A 102 1.17 -0.45 20.04
CA HIS A 102 2.59 -0.29 19.82
C HIS A 102 2.97 1.20 19.88
N SER A 103 4.02 1.55 20.63
CA SER A 103 4.44 2.94 20.88
C SER A 103 4.75 3.75 19.62
N LEU A 104 5.24 3.10 18.56
CA LEU A 104 5.43 3.73 17.25
C LEU A 104 4.13 4.15 16.55
N PHE A 105 2.96 3.66 16.96
CA PHE A 105 1.66 3.94 16.32
C PHE A 105 0.62 4.46 17.31
N PRO A 106 0.88 5.58 18.02
CA PRO A 106 0.03 6.05 19.12
C PRO A 106 -1.39 6.43 18.67
N LYS A 107 -1.59 6.70 17.37
CA LYS A 107 -2.89 7.05 16.78
C LYS A 107 -3.62 5.86 16.14
N GLY A 108 -3.08 4.64 16.21
CA GLY A 108 -3.75 3.41 15.77
C GLY A 108 -4.13 3.29 14.28
N ARG A 109 -3.69 4.22 13.41
CA ARG A 109 -4.05 4.25 11.96
C ARG A 109 -3.33 3.20 11.10
N LEU A 110 -3.20 1.98 11.59
CA LEU A 110 -2.37 0.90 11.01
C LEU A 110 -2.77 0.53 9.58
N THR A 111 -4.05 0.64 9.22
CA THR A 111 -4.53 0.47 7.85
C THR A 111 -3.78 1.37 6.86
N ASN A 112 -3.55 2.64 7.24
CA ASN A 112 -2.86 3.60 6.37
C ASN A 112 -1.38 3.25 6.26
N TYR A 113 -0.73 2.90 7.38
CA TYR A 113 0.66 2.46 7.37
C TYR A 113 0.87 1.24 6.47
N VAL A 114 -0.02 0.24 6.55
CA VAL A 114 0.02 -0.94 5.68
C VAL A 114 -0.14 -0.52 4.22
N ARG A 115 -1.20 0.22 3.88
CA ARG A 115 -1.50 0.60 2.49
C ARG A 115 -0.39 1.43 1.86
N TYR A 116 0.16 2.38 2.61
CA TYR A 116 1.23 3.24 2.15
C TYR A 116 2.56 2.51 1.98
N THR A 117 2.95 1.70 2.96
CA THR A 117 4.16 0.87 2.84
C THR A 117 3.99 -0.08 1.66
N LYS A 118 2.82 -0.67 1.50
CA LYS A 118 2.52 -1.59 0.39
C LYS A 118 2.66 -0.92 -0.99
N VAL A 119 2.20 0.32 -1.20
CA VAL A 119 2.36 0.97 -2.52
C VAL A 119 3.82 1.35 -2.79
N ASP A 120 4.57 1.67 -1.74
CA ASP A 120 6.00 1.91 -1.84
C ASP A 120 6.77 0.62 -2.19
N LEU A 121 6.44 -0.51 -1.57
CA LEU A 121 7.02 -1.80 -1.91
C LEU A 121 6.71 -2.22 -3.36
N GLU A 122 5.51 -1.93 -3.87
CA GLU A 122 5.19 -2.12 -5.29
C GLU A 122 6.10 -1.25 -6.18
N ALA A 123 6.23 0.03 -5.85
CA ALA A 123 7.04 0.97 -6.63
C ALA A 123 8.55 0.66 -6.58
N ARG A 124 9.04 0.08 -5.48
CA ARG A 124 10.41 -0.42 -5.33
C ARG A 124 10.62 -1.80 -5.95
N GLY A 125 9.56 -2.46 -6.40
CA GLY A 125 9.62 -3.78 -7.02
C GLY A 125 9.86 -4.93 -6.04
N GLU A 126 9.58 -4.76 -4.75
CA GLU A 126 9.71 -5.84 -3.75
C GLU A 126 8.51 -6.78 -3.73
N ILE A 127 7.34 -6.26 -4.09
CA ILE A 127 6.09 -7.01 -4.16
C ILE A 127 5.34 -6.63 -5.43
N GLU A 128 4.40 -7.47 -5.83
CA GLU A 128 3.45 -7.13 -6.89
C GLU A 128 2.00 -7.44 -6.52
N ARG A 129 1.08 -6.74 -7.19
CA ARG A 129 -0.35 -6.95 -7.06
C ARG A 129 -0.83 -8.02 -8.03
N MET A 130 -1.59 -8.98 -7.54
CA MET A 130 -2.27 -9.94 -8.40
C MET A 130 -3.48 -9.28 -9.09
N PRO A 131 -3.68 -9.49 -10.40
CA PRO A 131 -4.90 -9.06 -11.09
C PRO A 131 -6.11 -9.86 -10.59
N GLY A 132 -7.30 -9.25 -10.58
CA GLY A 132 -8.54 -9.92 -10.17
C GLY A 132 -9.67 -8.98 -9.74
N SER A 133 -10.90 -9.48 -9.70
CA SER A 133 -12.10 -8.75 -9.25
C SER A 133 -12.41 -8.91 -7.74
N GLY A 134 -11.70 -9.81 -7.05
CA GLY A 134 -11.88 -10.05 -5.62
C GLY A 134 -11.04 -9.16 -4.72
N SER A 135 -10.95 -9.55 -3.44
CA SER A 135 -10.07 -8.90 -2.46
C SER A 135 -8.65 -8.79 -3.02
N GLN A 136 -8.09 -7.58 -2.97
CA GLN A 136 -6.77 -7.32 -3.52
C GLN A 136 -5.73 -8.24 -2.88
N ARG A 137 -4.92 -8.90 -3.72
CA ARG A 137 -3.86 -9.81 -3.27
C ARG A 137 -2.49 -9.29 -3.67
N ILE A 138 -1.48 -9.63 -2.88
CA ILE A 138 -0.08 -9.25 -3.10
C ILE A 138 0.83 -10.47 -2.92
N ARG A 139 1.94 -10.51 -3.65
CA ARG A 139 3.00 -11.54 -3.52
C ARG A 139 4.39 -10.91 -3.61
N LEU A 140 5.41 -11.65 -3.21
CA LEU A 140 6.80 -11.26 -3.46
C LEU A 140 7.05 -11.26 -4.98
N ARG A 141 7.90 -10.34 -5.42
CA ARG A 141 8.43 -10.34 -6.78
C ARG A 141 9.64 -11.26 -6.89
#